data_AF-A0A1Z9M5U5-F1
#
_entry.id   AF-A0A1Z9M5U5-F1
#
_cell.length_a   1.000
_cell.length_b   1.000
_cell.length_c   1.000
_cell.angle_alpha   90.00
_cell.angle_beta   90.00
_cell.angle_gamma   90.00
#
_symmetry.space_group_name_H-M   'P 1'
#
loop_
_entity.id
_entity.type
_entity.pdbx_description
1 polymer ?
#
loop_
_entity_poly.entity_id
_entity_poly.type
_entity_poly.pdbx_seq_one_letter_code
_entity_poly.pdbx_strand_id
1 'polypeptide(L)'
;MAIYKNFNIVDESSPESGDVVSNVKDIVSSGMWADGSTSITAFFTSSTQSGSTGDFFLDVYSANPQSDSTSKPQFSIAYANFNGSGSLGAVGVNGNRAAAGIYRQLSNTLLGPDSDQFTFAGSAAGSGGNLTKLSPDYVYAISISRRQLREKMDPGNWELVLSGSGALLGANNKIKLIDDSGATTNPSVQKGGRVFNVVSGSIASGTAVTKTTAAAQPGGAYGLFYPDLGIIILNGPILNASASLSTNTTSNDLGGNNDKLFQRISDGAKFQARREEVITSQHYFCRVPNKEFNFSSNPTFVSGSAGNFQQATFFKNPKSFITQVGLYNNANELLAVAKLSKPLLKSYSREAIIKVKLDF
;
A
#
# COMPACT_ATOMS: atom_id res chain seq x y z
N MET A 1 16.54 42.99 -10.64
CA MET A 1 17.69 42.11 -10.89
C MET A 1 17.59 40.98 -9.87
N ALA A 2 17.39 39.73 -10.32
CA ALA A 2 17.37 38.59 -9.40
C ALA A 2 18.81 38.37 -8.89
N ILE A 3 18.96 38.22 -7.57
CA ILE A 3 20.27 37.93 -6.97
C ILE A 3 20.33 36.41 -6.83
N TYR A 4 21.33 35.79 -7.45
CA TYR A 4 21.49 34.33 -7.46
C TYR A 4 22.40 33.87 -6.32
N LYS A 5 22.08 32.72 -5.73
CA LYS A 5 22.97 31.97 -4.84
C LYS A 5 23.23 30.62 -5.48
N ASN A 6 24.49 30.30 -5.74
CA ASN A 6 24.87 28.96 -6.18
C ASN A 6 24.83 28.02 -4.98
N PHE A 7 24.31 26.82 -5.18
CA PHE A 7 24.36 25.77 -4.17
C PHE A 7 25.77 25.21 -4.05
N ASN A 8 26.19 24.96 -2.82
CA ASN A 8 27.35 24.12 -2.57
C ASN A 8 26.93 22.65 -2.73
N ILE A 9 27.16 22.08 -3.91
CA ILE A 9 26.90 20.67 -4.19
C ILE A 9 28.18 19.90 -3.87
N VAL A 10 28.11 19.05 -2.86
CA VAL A 10 29.18 18.14 -2.47
C VAL A 10 28.72 16.70 -2.70
N ASP A 11 29.68 15.79 -2.84
CA ASP A 11 29.40 14.35 -2.91
C ASP A 11 28.68 13.87 -1.63
N GLU A 12 27.79 12.88 -1.74
CA GLU A 12 27.04 12.31 -0.60
C GLU A 12 27.97 11.78 0.51
N SER A 13 29.22 11.43 0.17
CA SER A 13 30.25 10.94 1.09
C SER A 13 31.16 12.04 1.68
N SER A 14 30.99 13.30 1.28
CA SER A 14 31.85 14.40 1.73
C SER A 14 31.61 14.74 3.22
N PRO A 15 32.66 14.97 4.02
CA PRO A 15 32.52 15.47 5.38
C PRO A 15 32.06 16.94 5.43
N GLU A 16 32.02 17.63 4.28
CA GLU A 16 31.53 19.01 4.18
C GLU A 16 30.00 19.08 4.10
N SER A 17 29.43 20.14 4.66
CA SER A 17 27.98 20.33 4.62
C SER A 17 27.52 20.82 3.24
N GLY A 18 26.95 19.91 2.46
CA GLY A 18 26.25 20.22 1.21
C GLY A 18 24.94 20.97 1.42
N ASP A 19 24.57 21.77 0.42
CA ASP A 19 23.28 22.46 0.37
C ASP A 19 22.19 21.63 -0.32
N VAL A 20 22.54 20.49 -0.90
CA VAL A 20 21.61 19.57 -1.57
C VAL A 20 21.68 18.21 -0.90
N VAL A 21 20.53 17.69 -0.49
CA VAL A 21 20.38 16.32 0.00
C VAL A 21 19.46 15.58 -0.95
N SER A 22 20.03 14.64 -1.69
CA SER A 22 19.34 13.76 -2.63
C SER A 22 18.80 12.51 -1.96
N ASN A 23 17.85 11.87 -2.65
CA ASN A 23 17.43 10.49 -2.38
C ASN A 23 16.94 10.26 -0.93
N VAL A 24 16.32 11.28 -0.33
CA VAL A 24 15.67 11.11 0.98
C VAL A 24 14.39 10.33 0.75
N LYS A 25 14.27 9.17 1.37
CA LYS A 25 13.10 8.29 1.22
C LYS A 25 12.23 8.38 2.47
N ASP A 26 11.04 8.92 2.30
CA ASP A 26 10.01 8.93 3.34
C ASP A 26 8.94 7.88 2.99
N ILE A 27 8.57 7.04 3.96
CA ILE A 27 7.44 6.11 3.80
C ILE A 27 6.18 6.84 4.28
N VAL A 28 5.20 6.98 3.39
CA VAL A 28 3.91 7.58 3.69
C VAL A 28 2.84 6.49 3.63
N SER A 29 1.97 6.47 4.64
CA SER A 29 0.89 5.48 4.76
C SER A 29 -0.49 6.15 4.76
N SER A 30 -1.41 5.63 3.94
CA SER A 30 -2.78 6.17 3.78
C SER A 30 -3.84 5.06 3.77
N GLY A 31 -5.12 5.42 3.87
CA GLY A 31 -6.22 4.46 3.73
C GLY A 31 -6.26 3.87 2.33
N MET A 32 -6.54 2.57 2.24
CA MET A 32 -6.42 1.83 0.98
C MET A 32 -7.65 1.94 0.07
N TRP A 33 -8.83 2.22 0.62
CA TRP A 33 -10.08 2.09 -0.11
C TRP A 33 -10.49 3.39 -0.81
N ALA A 34 -11.63 3.34 -1.51
CA ALA A 34 -12.28 4.50 -2.11
C ALA A 34 -12.23 5.74 -1.20
N ASP A 35 -11.92 6.88 -1.80
CA ASP A 35 -11.80 8.19 -1.15
C ASP A 35 -10.75 8.26 -0.03
N GLY A 36 -9.79 7.32 -0.02
CA GLY A 36 -8.75 7.23 1.00
C GLY A 36 -9.25 6.67 2.34
N SER A 37 -10.41 6.01 2.35
CA SER A 37 -10.93 5.36 3.55
C SER A 37 -10.00 4.24 4.03
N THR A 38 -9.83 4.12 5.34
CA THR A 38 -9.06 3.04 5.98
C THR A 38 -9.86 1.75 6.11
N SER A 39 -11.19 1.82 6.04
CA SER A 39 -12.05 0.63 6.10
C SER A 39 -13.28 0.74 5.20
N ILE A 40 -13.76 -0.41 4.74
CA ILE A 40 -15.05 -0.58 4.06
C ILE A 40 -15.90 -1.58 4.83
N THR A 41 -17.21 -1.31 4.87
CA THR A 41 -18.21 -2.11 5.59
C THR A 41 -19.32 -2.63 4.68
N ALA A 42 -19.39 -2.11 3.45
CA ALA A 42 -20.34 -2.52 2.43
C ALA A 42 -19.59 -3.08 1.22
N PHE A 43 -20.14 -4.13 0.63
CA PHE A 43 -19.52 -4.89 -0.45
C PHE A 43 -20.59 -5.23 -1.49
N PHE A 44 -20.31 -4.90 -2.75
CA PHE A 44 -21.24 -5.13 -3.86
C PHE A 44 -20.52 -5.87 -4.99
N THR A 45 -21.24 -6.70 -5.74
CA THR A 45 -20.76 -7.33 -6.98
C THR A 45 -21.57 -6.80 -8.17
N SER A 46 -21.10 -7.05 -9.38
CA SER A 46 -21.81 -6.69 -10.62
C SER A 46 -22.55 -7.89 -11.18
N SER A 47 -23.88 -7.78 -11.32
CA SER A 47 -24.70 -8.81 -11.97
C SER A 47 -24.29 -9.05 -13.43
N THR A 48 -23.80 -8.02 -14.12
CA THR A 48 -23.24 -8.15 -15.49
C THR A 48 -21.98 -9.01 -15.50
N GLN A 49 -21.12 -8.90 -14.49
CA GLN A 49 -19.94 -9.76 -14.37
C GLN A 49 -20.34 -11.19 -14.02
N SER A 50 -21.26 -11.37 -13.08
CA SER A 50 -21.75 -12.69 -12.68
C SER A 50 -22.29 -13.50 -13.87
N GLY A 51 -22.88 -12.84 -14.88
CA GLY A 51 -23.34 -13.49 -16.12
C GLY A 51 -22.27 -13.71 -17.19
N SER A 52 -21.01 -13.37 -16.93
CA SER A 52 -19.91 -13.43 -17.91
C SER A 52 -18.65 -14.06 -17.30
N THR A 53 -17.82 -13.28 -16.60
CA THR A 53 -16.54 -13.74 -16.05
C THR A 53 -16.60 -14.14 -14.57
N GLY A 54 -17.79 -14.12 -13.96
CA GLY A 54 -18.01 -14.45 -12.54
C GLY A 54 -17.51 -15.83 -12.13
N ASP A 55 -17.51 -16.78 -13.07
CA ASP A 55 -16.98 -18.13 -12.87
C ASP A 55 -15.47 -18.12 -12.59
N PHE A 56 -14.74 -17.12 -13.10
CA PHE A 56 -13.30 -16.98 -12.91
C PHE A 56 -12.99 -16.14 -11.67
N PHE A 57 -13.60 -14.97 -11.55
CA PHE A 57 -13.40 -14.06 -10.43
C PHE A 57 -14.61 -13.13 -10.26
N LEU A 58 -14.78 -12.60 -9.05
CA LEU A 58 -15.78 -11.60 -8.73
C LEU A 58 -15.10 -10.31 -8.26
N ASP A 59 -15.41 -9.21 -8.93
CA ASP A 59 -14.98 -7.88 -8.49
C ASP A 59 -15.91 -7.37 -7.42
N VAL A 60 -15.32 -6.83 -6.35
CA VAL A 60 -16.02 -6.28 -5.21
C VAL A 60 -15.87 -4.77 -5.18
N TYR A 61 -17.00 -4.09 -5.10
CA TYR A 61 -17.14 -2.64 -5.17
C TYR A 61 -17.56 -2.08 -3.80
N SER A 62 -17.21 -0.82 -3.55
CA SER A 62 -17.61 -0.09 -2.34
C SER A 62 -19.05 0.45 -2.41
N ALA A 63 -19.59 0.61 -3.61
CA ALA A 63 -20.95 1.04 -3.88
C ALA A 63 -21.55 0.18 -5.01
N ASN A 64 -22.89 0.04 -5.02
CA ASN A 64 -23.58 -0.78 -6.01
C ASN A 64 -23.33 -0.26 -7.44
N PRO A 65 -22.62 -1.03 -8.30
CA PRO A 65 -22.24 -0.59 -9.64
C PRO A 65 -23.42 -0.44 -10.61
N GLN A 66 -24.60 -1.00 -10.27
CA GLN A 66 -25.81 -0.84 -11.08
C GLN A 66 -26.47 0.53 -10.88
N SER A 67 -26.39 1.10 -9.67
CA SER A 67 -26.90 2.44 -9.37
C SER A 67 -25.86 3.53 -9.48
N ASP A 68 -24.58 3.19 -9.33
CA ASP A 68 -23.44 4.11 -9.43
C ASP A 68 -22.46 3.62 -10.49
N SER A 69 -22.57 4.19 -11.70
CA SER A 69 -21.68 3.87 -12.83
C SER A 69 -20.24 4.38 -12.64
N THR A 70 -20.01 5.23 -11.64
CA THR A 70 -18.67 5.70 -11.28
C THR A 70 -17.96 4.76 -10.31
N SER A 71 -18.71 3.87 -9.64
CA SER A 71 -18.19 2.85 -8.74
C SER A 71 -17.10 2.02 -9.41
N LYS A 72 -16.01 1.77 -8.69
CA LYS A 72 -14.84 1.03 -9.19
C LYS A 72 -14.54 -0.17 -8.29
N PRO A 73 -14.00 -1.25 -8.86
CA PRO A 73 -13.52 -2.39 -8.07
C PRO A 73 -12.51 -1.95 -7.01
N GLN A 74 -12.68 -2.47 -5.80
CA GLN A 74 -11.76 -2.32 -4.69
C GLN A 74 -10.78 -3.48 -4.66
N PHE A 75 -11.30 -4.70 -4.80
CA PHE A 75 -10.55 -5.95 -4.86
C PHE A 75 -11.37 -7.01 -5.61
N SER A 76 -10.72 -8.10 -5.97
CA SER A 76 -11.33 -9.22 -6.67
C SER A 76 -11.14 -10.50 -5.86
N ILE A 77 -12.13 -11.39 -5.90
CA ILE A 77 -12.13 -12.70 -5.26
C ILE A 77 -12.05 -13.77 -6.34
N ALA A 78 -11.17 -14.76 -6.17
CA ALA A 78 -11.09 -15.90 -7.05
C ALA A 78 -10.89 -17.21 -6.28
N TYR A 79 -11.54 -18.27 -6.73
CA TYR A 79 -11.34 -19.64 -6.30
C TYR A 79 -10.43 -20.34 -7.30
N ALA A 80 -9.43 -21.04 -6.78
CA ALA A 80 -8.44 -21.73 -7.58
C ALA A 80 -8.24 -23.15 -7.06
N ASN A 81 -8.14 -24.11 -7.97
CA ASN A 81 -7.91 -25.52 -7.64
C ASN A 81 -6.85 -26.08 -8.57
N PHE A 82 -5.86 -26.75 -8.01
CA PHE A 82 -4.70 -27.33 -8.70
C PHE A 82 -5.12 -28.26 -9.85
N ASN A 83 -6.13 -29.11 -9.62
CA ASN A 83 -6.69 -30.05 -10.59
C ASN A 83 -7.91 -29.48 -11.35
N GLY A 84 -8.35 -28.27 -11.00
CA GLY A 84 -9.48 -27.57 -11.60
C GLY A 84 -10.87 -28.00 -11.13
N SER A 85 -10.97 -28.80 -10.07
CA SER A 85 -12.26 -29.18 -9.49
C SER A 85 -12.99 -28.00 -8.84
N GLY A 86 -14.32 -28.03 -8.83
CA GLY A 86 -15.14 -26.86 -8.44
C GLY A 86 -15.20 -25.79 -9.53
N SER A 87 -14.98 -26.17 -10.79
CA SER A 87 -15.29 -25.36 -11.97
C SER A 87 -15.80 -26.24 -13.11
N LEU A 88 -16.58 -25.65 -14.02
CA LEU A 88 -17.02 -26.30 -15.26
C LEU A 88 -15.88 -26.36 -16.27
N GLY A 89 -15.80 -27.46 -17.01
CA GLY A 89 -15.01 -27.52 -18.23
C GLY A 89 -15.73 -26.81 -19.38
N ALA A 90 -14.97 -26.28 -20.34
CA ALA A 90 -15.57 -25.78 -21.57
C ALA A 90 -16.17 -26.96 -22.37
N VAL A 91 -17.36 -26.76 -22.95
CA VAL A 91 -18.04 -27.78 -23.74
C VAL A 91 -17.15 -28.23 -24.89
N GLY A 92 -16.87 -29.53 -24.98
CA GLY A 92 -16.03 -30.11 -26.03
C GLY A 92 -14.52 -29.99 -25.83
N VAL A 93 -14.06 -29.45 -24.70
CA VAL A 93 -12.62 -29.30 -24.38
C VAL A 93 -12.25 -30.18 -23.18
N ASN A 94 -11.35 -31.14 -23.40
CA ASN A 94 -10.76 -31.93 -22.32
C ASN A 94 -9.64 -31.14 -21.61
N GLY A 95 -9.66 -31.09 -20.28
CA GLY A 95 -8.51 -30.70 -19.45
C GLY A 95 -8.30 -29.20 -19.19
N ASN A 96 -9.04 -28.29 -19.83
CA ASN A 96 -8.93 -26.85 -19.54
C ASN A 96 -10.07 -26.39 -18.63
N ARG A 97 -9.80 -26.35 -17.31
CA ARG A 97 -10.74 -25.90 -16.28
C ARG A 97 -10.35 -24.53 -15.77
N ALA A 98 -11.35 -23.66 -15.57
CA ALA A 98 -11.15 -22.28 -15.12
C ALA A 98 -10.35 -22.21 -13.80
N ALA A 99 -10.72 -23.02 -12.80
CA ALA A 99 -10.05 -23.03 -11.50
C ALA A 99 -8.57 -23.48 -11.58
N ALA A 100 -8.23 -24.37 -12.52
CA ALA A 100 -6.84 -24.78 -12.75
C ALA A 100 -6.03 -23.69 -13.45
N GLY A 101 -6.64 -22.98 -14.40
CA GLY A 101 -6.01 -21.83 -15.07
C GLY A 101 -5.65 -20.73 -14.06
N ILE A 102 -6.59 -20.39 -13.18
CA ILE A 102 -6.36 -19.39 -12.13
C ILE A 102 -5.27 -19.85 -11.16
N TYR A 103 -5.31 -21.12 -10.73
CA TYR A 103 -4.29 -21.67 -9.83
C TYR A 103 -2.89 -21.53 -10.43
N ARG A 104 -2.72 -21.92 -11.71
CA ARG A 104 -1.44 -21.80 -12.43
C ARG A 104 -0.99 -20.36 -12.62
N GLN A 105 -1.92 -19.44 -12.88
CA GLN A 105 -1.59 -18.02 -12.99
C GLN A 105 -1.05 -17.47 -11.67
N LEU A 106 -1.69 -17.81 -10.55
CA LEU A 106 -1.27 -17.42 -9.21
C LEU A 106 0.07 -18.05 -8.86
N SER A 107 0.24 -19.37 -9.05
CA SER A 107 1.50 -20.05 -8.73
C SER A 107 2.68 -19.51 -9.55
N ASN A 108 2.51 -19.31 -10.86
CA ASN A 108 3.57 -18.76 -11.72
C ASN A 108 4.02 -17.35 -11.35
N THR A 109 3.09 -16.56 -10.79
CA THR A 109 3.35 -15.18 -10.37
C THR A 109 3.96 -15.12 -8.97
N LEU A 110 3.48 -15.95 -8.04
CA LEU A 110 3.77 -15.83 -6.60
C LEU A 110 4.86 -16.79 -6.13
N LEU A 111 4.91 -18.00 -6.67
CA LEU A 111 5.82 -19.06 -6.27
C LEU A 111 7.11 -19.05 -7.08
N GLY A 112 8.16 -19.64 -6.50
CA GLY A 112 9.43 -19.88 -7.18
C GLY A 112 9.32 -20.99 -8.25
N PRO A 113 10.33 -21.14 -9.12
CA PRO A 113 10.31 -22.11 -10.22
C PRO A 113 10.23 -23.58 -9.78
N ASP A 114 10.60 -23.88 -8.53
CA ASP A 114 10.62 -25.24 -7.98
C ASP A 114 9.34 -25.61 -7.20
N SER A 115 8.33 -24.74 -7.21
CA SER A 115 7.11 -24.92 -6.42
C SER A 115 5.86 -24.64 -7.24
N ASP A 116 5.13 -25.71 -7.53
CA ASP A 116 3.86 -25.64 -8.27
C ASP A 116 2.63 -25.51 -7.37
N GLN A 117 2.80 -25.67 -6.05
CA GLN A 117 1.70 -25.70 -5.09
C GLN A 117 1.96 -24.79 -3.88
N PHE A 118 0.93 -24.05 -3.44
CA PHE A 118 1.02 -23.23 -2.24
C PHE A 118 1.23 -24.10 -1.01
N THR A 119 2.21 -23.73 -0.19
CA THR A 119 2.49 -24.39 1.08
C THR A 119 2.21 -23.42 2.22
N PHE A 120 1.43 -23.88 3.20
CA PHE A 120 1.08 -23.10 4.38
C PHE A 120 1.80 -23.67 5.60
N ALA A 121 2.14 -22.83 6.57
CA ALA A 121 2.63 -23.29 7.86
C ALA A 121 1.56 -24.18 8.51
N GLY A 122 1.90 -25.41 8.88
CA GLY A 122 0.98 -26.32 9.55
C GLY A 122 1.31 -26.50 11.03
N SER A 123 0.43 -27.24 11.70
CA SER A 123 0.57 -27.58 13.10
C SER A 123 1.73 -28.54 13.33
N ALA A 124 2.47 -28.38 14.44
CA ALA A 124 3.40 -29.41 14.89
C ALA A 124 2.62 -30.71 15.14
N ALA A 125 3.05 -31.81 14.53
CA ALA A 125 2.52 -33.13 14.84
C ALA A 125 3.00 -33.52 16.25
N GLY A 126 2.20 -33.22 17.27
CA GLY A 126 2.53 -33.55 18.66
C GLY A 126 3.73 -32.81 19.23
N SER A 127 3.91 -32.91 20.56
CA SER A 127 4.96 -32.28 21.33
C SER A 127 6.36 -32.64 20.81
N GLY A 128 7.00 -31.70 20.09
CA GLY A 128 8.40 -31.79 19.63
C GLY A 128 8.61 -32.03 18.13
N GLY A 129 7.56 -32.11 17.30
CA GLY A 129 7.69 -32.36 15.86
C GLY A 129 7.92 -31.11 15.00
N ASN A 130 8.74 -31.24 13.95
CA ASN A 130 8.88 -30.23 12.89
C ASN A 130 7.52 -29.82 12.31
N LEU A 131 7.37 -28.55 11.94
CA LEU A 131 6.17 -28.02 11.30
C LEU A 131 5.89 -28.80 10.01
N THR A 132 4.72 -29.45 9.93
CA THR A 132 4.31 -30.13 8.70
C THR A 132 3.73 -29.07 7.77
N LYS A 133 4.37 -28.78 6.64
CA LYS A 133 3.80 -27.88 5.63
C LYS A 133 2.53 -28.50 5.06
N LEU A 134 1.49 -27.70 4.87
CA LEU A 134 0.22 -28.12 4.29
C LEU A 134 0.10 -27.59 2.86
N SER A 135 -0.10 -28.49 1.92
CA SER A 135 -0.28 -28.17 0.49
C SER A 135 -1.70 -28.55 0.06
N PRO A 136 -2.70 -27.68 0.23
CA PRO A 136 -4.06 -27.98 -0.19
C PRO A 136 -4.20 -27.91 -1.71
N ASP A 137 -5.13 -28.69 -2.26
CA ASP A 137 -5.42 -28.69 -3.70
C ASP A 137 -6.17 -27.43 -4.15
N TYR A 138 -6.75 -26.66 -3.23
CA TYR A 138 -7.47 -25.44 -3.56
C TYR A 138 -7.18 -24.31 -2.58
N VAL A 139 -7.28 -23.11 -3.11
CA VAL A 139 -7.08 -21.85 -2.40
C VAL A 139 -8.13 -20.85 -2.84
N TYR A 140 -8.34 -19.85 -2.00
CA TYR A 140 -9.02 -18.62 -2.41
C TYR A 140 -7.99 -17.51 -2.53
N ALA A 141 -8.17 -16.61 -3.49
CA ALA A 141 -7.33 -15.44 -3.67
C ALA A 141 -8.17 -14.18 -3.53
N ILE A 142 -7.62 -13.20 -2.82
CA ILE A 142 -8.10 -11.82 -2.80
C ILE A 142 -7.00 -10.99 -3.44
N SER A 143 -7.32 -10.33 -4.54
CA SER A 143 -6.40 -9.45 -5.27
C SER A 143 -6.88 -8.01 -5.15
N ILE A 144 -6.10 -7.15 -4.52
CA ILE A 144 -6.44 -5.74 -4.40
C ILE A 144 -6.29 -5.07 -5.77
N SER A 145 -7.25 -4.21 -6.14
CA SER A 145 -7.19 -3.49 -7.39
C SER A 145 -5.97 -2.57 -7.43
N ARG A 146 -5.24 -2.57 -8.56
CA ARG A 146 -4.03 -1.73 -8.77
C ARG A 146 -4.23 -0.23 -8.60
N ARG A 147 -5.47 0.25 -8.54
CA ARG A 147 -5.77 1.66 -8.26
C ARG A 147 -5.82 1.94 -6.75
N GLN A 148 -6.20 0.95 -5.96
CA GLN A 148 -6.19 1.01 -4.51
C GLN A 148 -4.76 0.85 -3.99
N LEU A 149 -4.02 -0.08 -4.60
CA LEU A 149 -2.57 -0.16 -4.45
C LEU A 149 -1.95 1.08 -5.10
N ARG A 150 -1.10 1.80 -4.37
CA ARG A 150 -0.20 2.78 -4.97
C ARG A 150 1.09 2.06 -5.32
N GLU A 151 1.88 1.74 -4.30
CA GLU A 151 3.04 0.87 -4.44
C GLU A 151 2.77 -0.50 -3.84
N LYS A 152 2.35 -0.55 -2.57
CA LYS A 152 2.15 -1.80 -1.83
C LYS A 152 1.11 -1.65 -0.72
N MET A 153 0.63 -2.79 -0.23
CA MET A 153 -0.21 -2.87 0.96
C MET A 153 0.67 -2.85 2.22
N ASP A 154 0.20 -2.16 3.27
CA ASP A 154 0.92 -1.94 4.53
C ASP A 154 0.87 -3.19 5.43
N PRO A 155 1.97 -3.92 5.65
CA PRO A 155 2.00 -5.09 6.51
C PRO A 155 1.72 -4.74 7.98
N GLY A 156 0.91 -5.55 8.64
CA GLY A 156 0.51 -5.36 10.04
C GLY A 156 -0.62 -4.34 10.22
N ASN A 157 -1.08 -3.71 9.13
CA ASN A 157 -2.07 -2.64 9.16
C ASN A 157 -3.35 -2.98 8.37
N TRP A 158 -3.68 -4.26 8.26
CA TRP A 158 -4.94 -4.73 7.68
C TRP A 158 -5.64 -5.77 8.55
N GLU A 159 -6.97 -5.78 8.46
CA GLU A 159 -7.84 -6.73 9.12
C GLU A 159 -9.03 -7.03 8.20
N LEU A 160 -9.17 -8.29 7.82
CA LEU A 160 -10.35 -8.80 7.11
C LEU A 160 -11.23 -9.56 8.08
N VAL A 161 -12.52 -9.25 8.10
CA VAL A 161 -13.49 -9.95 8.93
C VAL A 161 -14.40 -10.79 8.04
N LEU A 162 -14.49 -12.07 8.36
CA LEU A 162 -15.36 -13.04 7.69
C LEU A 162 -16.44 -13.50 8.66
N SER A 163 -17.67 -13.68 8.19
CA SER A 163 -18.67 -14.43 8.96
C SER A 163 -18.32 -15.92 8.96
N GLY A 164 -18.68 -16.61 10.05
CA GLY A 164 -18.64 -18.06 10.15
C GLY A 164 -19.87 -18.58 10.89
N SER A 165 -20.14 -19.88 10.78
CA SER A 165 -21.28 -20.53 11.47
C SER A 165 -20.88 -21.64 12.43
N GLY A 166 -19.59 -21.76 12.78
CA GLY A 166 -19.10 -22.85 13.65
C GLY A 166 -19.44 -22.68 15.13
N ALA A 167 -20.16 -23.65 15.71
CA ALA A 167 -20.38 -23.79 17.16
C ALA A 167 -19.08 -23.88 18.00
N LEU A 168 -17.91 -24.05 17.36
CA LEU A 168 -16.58 -24.07 17.98
C LEU A 168 -16.09 -22.70 18.51
N LEU A 169 -16.79 -21.59 18.22
CA LEU A 169 -16.32 -20.23 18.56
C LEU A 169 -17.36 -19.31 19.26
N GLY A 170 -18.56 -19.81 19.61
CA GLY A 170 -19.56 -19.07 20.40
C GLY A 170 -20.39 -18.01 19.64
N ALA A 171 -21.54 -17.58 20.18
CA ALA A 171 -22.50 -16.73 19.46
C ALA A 171 -21.90 -15.40 18.94
N ASN A 172 -22.12 -15.08 17.66
CA ASN A 172 -21.51 -13.99 16.86
C ASN A 172 -20.14 -14.32 16.20
N ASN A 173 -20.02 -15.52 15.63
CA ASN A 173 -18.80 -16.05 15.02
C ASN A 173 -18.30 -15.26 13.80
N LYS A 174 -17.47 -14.25 14.06
CA LYS A 174 -16.65 -13.60 13.04
C LYS A 174 -15.20 -14.04 13.18
N ILE A 175 -14.59 -14.43 12.06
CA ILE A 175 -13.16 -14.70 11.99
C ILE A 175 -12.49 -13.40 11.58
N LYS A 176 -11.51 -12.97 12.36
CA LYS A 176 -10.69 -11.82 12.03
C LYS A 176 -9.32 -12.30 11.58
N LEU A 177 -8.96 -11.94 10.37
CA LEU A 177 -7.71 -12.30 9.72
C LEU A 177 -6.82 -11.06 9.64
N ILE A 178 -5.57 -11.23 10.05
CA ILE A 178 -4.48 -10.25 9.93
C ILE A 178 -3.25 -10.98 9.40
N ASP A 179 -2.18 -10.27 9.06
CA ASP A 179 -0.88 -10.89 8.84
C ASP A 179 0.00 -10.92 10.10
N ASP A 180 1.06 -11.72 10.07
CA ASP A 180 2.03 -11.88 11.17
C ASP A 180 3.33 -11.08 11.01
N SER A 181 3.36 -10.02 10.18
CA SER A 181 4.56 -9.18 9.98
C SER A 181 5.07 -8.54 11.27
N GLY A 182 4.17 -8.14 12.18
CA GLY A 182 4.54 -7.60 13.49
C GLY A 182 5.21 -8.62 14.43
N ALA A 183 5.04 -9.92 14.15
CA ALA A 183 5.67 -11.02 14.89
C ALA A 183 6.90 -11.59 14.16
N THR A 184 7.11 -11.23 12.89
CA THR A 184 8.12 -11.82 12.01
C THR A 184 9.14 -10.75 11.61
N THR A 185 10.30 -10.74 12.28
CA THR A 185 11.37 -9.75 12.00
C THR A 185 12.06 -9.95 10.65
N ASN A 186 11.88 -11.13 10.02
CA ASN A 186 12.46 -11.47 8.72
C ASN A 186 11.38 -12.12 7.82
N PRO A 187 10.69 -11.37 6.94
CA PRO A 187 9.76 -11.97 5.99
C PRO A 187 10.48 -12.99 5.10
N SER A 188 9.80 -14.08 4.77
CA SER A 188 10.28 -14.94 3.67
C SER A 188 10.16 -14.16 2.36
N VAL A 189 11.21 -14.19 1.53
CA VAL A 189 11.19 -13.55 0.22
C VAL A 189 11.06 -14.65 -0.83
N GLN A 190 9.98 -14.61 -1.60
CA GLN A 190 9.74 -15.48 -2.75
C GLN A 190 9.74 -14.66 -4.05
N LYS A 191 9.46 -15.30 -5.18
CA LYS A 191 9.35 -14.60 -6.48
C LYS A 191 8.32 -13.46 -6.44
N GLY A 192 7.23 -13.65 -5.68
CA GLY A 192 6.21 -12.62 -5.43
C GLY A 192 6.60 -11.52 -4.43
N GLY A 193 7.87 -11.44 -4.02
CA GLY A 193 8.35 -10.47 -3.03
C GLY A 193 8.28 -11.01 -1.60
N ARG A 194 8.07 -10.10 -0.64
CA ARG A 194 7.94 -10.47 0.77
C ARG A 194 6.64 -11.24 0.99
N VAL A 195 6.67 -12.25 1.85
CA VAL A 195 5.52 -13.09 2.19
C VAL A 195 5.40 -13.22 3.70
N PHE A 196 4.18 -12.97 4.19
CA PHE A 196 3.77 -13.12 5.59
C PHE A 196 2.65 -14.16 5.70
N ASN A 197 2.48 -14.80 6.86
CA ASN A 197 1.35 -15.71 7.06
C ASN A 197 0.11 -14.91 7.42
N VAL A 198 -1.04 -15.38 6.92
CA VAL A 198 -2.34 -14.90 7.41
C VAL A 198 -2.73 -15.71 8.64
N VAL A 199 -3.02 -15.01 9.71
CA VAL A 199 -3.30 -15.56 11.03
C VAL A 199 -4.58 -14.97 11.63
N SER A 200 -5.12 -15.63 12.66
CA SER A 200 -6.22 -15.04 13.43
C SER A 200 -5.67 -13.96 14.35
N GLY A 201 -6.34 -12.82 14.41
CA GLY A 201 -5.90 -11.69 15.22
C GLY A 201 -6.77 -10.46 15.04
N SER A 202 -6.36 -9.32 15.58
CA SER A 202 -7.08 -8.05 15.39
C SER A 202 -6.13 -6.86 15.48
N ILE A 203 -6.48 -5.78 14.77
CA ILE A 203 -5.81 -4.47 14.84
C ILE A 203 -6.61 -3.45 15.66
N ALA A 204 -7.64 -3.88 16.39
CA ALA A 204 -8.56 -2.99 17.10
C ALA A 204 -7.88 -2.09 18.15
N SER A 205 -6.73 -2.51 18.70
CA SER A 205 -5.92 -1.71 19.63
C SER A 205 -5.02 -0.68 18.94
N GLY A 206 -5.09 -0.54 17.62
CA GLY A 206 -4.19 0.31 16.82
C GLY A 206 -2.86 -0.35 16.46
N THR A 207 -2.66 -1.62 16.85
CA THR A 207 -1.50 -2.44 16.48
C THR A 207 -1.98 -3.86 16.23
N ALA A 208 -1.35 -4.58 15.30
CA ALA A 208 -1.63 -5.99 15.06
C ALA A 208 -1.35 -6.84 16.30
N VAL A 209 -2.40 -7.49 16.80
CA VAL A 209 -2.34 -8.48 17.88
C VAL A 209 -2.74 -9.84 17.34
N THR A 210 -1.76 -10.73 17.19
CA THR A 210 -1.97 -12.12 16.79
C THR A 210 -2.66 -12.89 17.92
N LYS A 211 -3.81 -13.49 17.63
CA LYS A 211 -4.52 -14.37 18.56
C LYS A 211 -3.90 -15.77 18.58
N THR A 212 -3.57 -16.31 17.42
CA THR A 212 -2.96 -17.63 17.30
C THR A 212 -1.95 -17.62 16.15
N THR A 213 -0.71 -18.03 16.44
CA THR A 213 0.37 -18.04 15.45
C THR A 213 0.10 -19.05 14.34
N ALA A 214 0.68 -18.82 13.17
CA ALA A 214 0.47 -19.64 11.96
C ALA A 214 0.58 -21.15 12.22
N ALA A 215 1.61 -21.56 12.98
CA ALA A 215 1.84 -22.96 13.35
C ALA A 215 0.91 -23.50 14.46
N ALA A 216 0.34 -22.65 15.31
CA ALA A 216 -0.53 -23.09 16.40
C ALA A 216 -2.02 -23.14 15.99
N GLN A 217 -2.34 -22.69 14.79
CA GLN A 217 -3.72 -22.65 14.30
C GLN A 217 -4.23 -24.06 14.02
N PRO A 218 -5.49 -24.38 14.42
CA PRO A 218 -6.08 -25.69 14.15
C PRO A 218 -6.12 -25.96 12.64
N GLY A 219 -5.37 -26.98 12.22
CA GLY A 219 -5.27 -27.35 10.82
C GLY A 219 -4.32 -26.49 9.99
N GLY A 220 -3.60 -25.51 10.56
CA GLY A 220 -2.57 -24.68 9.91
C GLY A 220 -2.93 -23.20 9.71
N ALA A 221 -2.04 -22.46 9.05
CA ALA A 221 -2.19 -21.03 8.78
C ALA A 221 -3.35 -20.75 7.80
N TYR A 222 -4.08 -19.65 8.02
CA TYR A 222 -5.21 -19.26 7.19
C TYR A 222 -4.82 -18.84 5.78
N GLY A 223 -3.54 -18.53 5.53
CA GLY A 223 -3.14 -18.01 4.24
C GLY A 223 -1.70 -17.48 4.17
N LEU A 224 -1.38 -16.89 3.04
CA LEU A 224 -0.16 -16.16 2.72
C LEU A 224 -0.53 -14.76 2.21
N PHE A 225 0.20 -13.75 2.65
CA PHE A 225 0.01 -12.35 2.26
C PHE A 225 1.24 -11.83 1.52
N TYR A 226 1.02 -11.33 0.31
CA TYR A 226 2.01 -10.75 -0.59
C TYR A 226 1.77 -9.23 -0.68
N PRO A 227 2.31 -8.42 0.25
CA PRO A 227 2.07 -6.98 0.32
C PRO A 227 2.48 -6.21 -0.94
N ASP A 228 3.59 -6.62 -1.56
CA ASP A 228 4.18 -5.93 -2.71
C ASP A 228 3.30 -6.07 -3.98
N LEU A 229 2.49 -7.14 -4.05
CA LEU A 229 1.53 -7.39 -5.12
C LEU A 229 0.08 -7.09 -4.73
N GLY A 230 -0.19 -6.86 -3.44
CA GLY A 230 -1.53 -6.72 -2.89
C GLY A 230 -2.39 -7.98 -3.07
N ILE A 231 -1.78 -9.16 -2.90
CA ILE A 231 -2.49 -10.44 -3.04
C ILE A 231 -2.49 -11.19 -1.70
N ILE A 232 -3.66 -11.69 -1.32
CA ILE A 232 -3.85 -12.57 -0.17
C ILE A 232 -4.30 -13.92 -0.70
N ILE A 233 -3.53 -14.97 -0.43
CA ILE A 233 -3.89 -16.36 -0.73
C ILE A 233 -4.39 -17.01 0.55
N LEU A 234 -5.63 -17.46 0.58
CA LEU A 234 -6.24 -18.11 1.72
C LEU A 234 -6.25 -19.63 1.54
N ASN A 235 -5.90 -20.34 2.61
CA ASN A 235 -5.90 -21.79 2.67
C ASN A 235 -7.33 -22.32 2.62
N GLY A 236 -7.69 -22.94 1.50
CA GLY A 236 -9.05 -23.35 1.18
C GLY A 236 -9.70 -24.25 2.24
N PRO A 237 -9.13 -25.42 2.57
CA PRO A 237 -9.70 -26.34 3.57
C PRO A 237 -9.92 -25.71 4.95
N ILE A 238 -8.95 -24.94 5.45
CA ILE A 238 -9.04 -24.31 6.78
C ILE A 238 -10.11 -23.22 6.78
N LEU A 239 -10.13 -22.41 5.72
CA LEU A 239 -11.13 -21.36 5.55
C LEU A 239 -12.54 -21.95 5.39
N ASN A 240 -12.67 -23.04 4.63
CA ASN A 240 -13.94 -23.74 4.43
C ASN A 240 -14.52 -24.25 5.75
N ALA A 241 -13.69 -24.87 6.60
CA ALA A 241 -14.11 -25.33 7.92
C ALA A 241 -14.44 -24.16 8.86
N SER A 242 -13.57 -23.15 8.92
CA SER A 242 -13.68 -22.05 9.89
C SER A 242 -14.84 -21.10 9.54
N ALA A 243 -14.94 -20.67 8.28
CA ALA A 243 -15.98 -19.75 7.79
C ALA A 243 -17.23 -20.49 7.26
N SER A 244 -17.27 -21.83 7.35
CA SER A 244 -18.39 -22.66 6.90
C SER A 244 -18.81 -22.32 5.46
N LEU A 245 -17.84 -22.28 4.53
CA LEU A 245 -18.08 -21.88 3.14
C LEU A 245 -18.91 -22.91 2.36
N SER A 246 -18.86 -24.18 2.75
CA SER A 246 -19.41 -25.29 1.96
C SER A 246 -18.84 -25.31 0.54
N THR A 247 -17.52 -25.15 0.42
CA THR A 247 -16.78 -25.17 -0.85
C THR A 247 -17.10 -26.45 -1.62
N ASN A 248 -17.50 -26.31 -2.87
CA ASN A 248 -17.79 -27.43 -3.74
C ASN A 248 -16.56 -27.72 -4.61
N THR A 249 -15.92 -28.85 -4.36
CA THR A 249 -14.76 -29.35 -5.12
C THR A 249 -15.15 -30.52 -6.03
N THR A 250 -16.42 -30.63 -6.40
CA THR A 250 -16.90 -31.66 -7.33
C THR A 250 -16.30 -31.40 -8.71
N SER A 251 -15.93 -32.49 -9.38
CA SER A 251 -15.39 -32.43 -10.74
C SER A 251 -16.48 -31.98 -11.72
N ASN A 252 -16.16 -31.03 -12.59
CA ASN A 252 -17.05 -30.51 -13.62
C ASN A 252 -18.39 -29.97 -13.08
N ASP A 253 -18.31 -29.19 -12.00
CA ASP A 253 -19.42 -28.48 -11.37
C ASP A 253 -18.95 -27.07 -11.03
N LEU A 254 -19.77 -26.06 -11.31
CA LEU A 254 -19.41 -24.65 -11.10
C LEU A 254 -19.24 -24.32 -9.61
N GLY A 255 -19.99 -24.99 -8.74
CA GLY A 255 -19.82 -24.90 -7.29
C GLY A 255 -20.09 -23.56 -6.61
N GLY A 256 -20.16 -22.43 -7.34
CA GLY A 256 -20.42 -21.09 -6.81
C GLY A 256 -19.40 -20.63 -5.76
N ASN A 257 -18.14 -21.08 -5.88
CA ASN A 257 -17.16 -20.92 -4.79
C ASN A 257 -16.75 -19.46 -4.55
N ASN A 258 -16.70 -18.64 -5.60
CA ASN A 258 -16.42 -17.21 -5.48
C ASN A 258 -17.51 -16.50 -4.68
N ASP A 259 -18.78 -16.78 -4.99
CA ASP A 259 -19.94 -16.18 -4.31
C ASP A 259 -20.01 -16.59 -2.84
N LYS A 260 -19.68 -17.84 -2.52
CA LYS A 260 -19.63 -18.33 -1.13
C LYS A 260 -18.64 -17.51 -0.29
N LEU A 261 -17.45 -17.25 -0.81
CA LEU A 261 -16.46 -16.42 -0.09
C LEU A 261 -16.91 -14.95 -0.03
N PHE A 262 -17.43 -14.41 -1.13
CA PHE A 262 -17.99 -13.06 -1.15
C PHE A 262 -19.07 -12.87 -0.07
N GLN A 263 -19.98 -13.83 0.08
CA GLN A 263 -21.03 -13.78 1.09
C GLN A 263 -20.45 -13.71 2.51
N ARG A 264 -19.41 -14.51 2.82
CA ARG A 264 -18.74 -14.46 4.14
C ARG A 264 -18.02 -13.13 4.39
N ILE A 265 -17.44 -12.51 3.36
CA ILE A 265 -16.84 -11.17 3.47
C ILE A 265 -17.93 -10.13 3.71
N SER A 266 -19.02 -10.19 2.93
CA SER A 266 -20.14 -9.24 3.01
C SER A 266 -20.80 -9.28 4.40
N ASP A 267 -21.11 -10.47 4.90
CA ASP A 267 -21.68 -10.68 6.24
C ASP A 267 -20.66 -10.33 7.37
N GLY A 268 -19.37 -10.46 7.08
CA GLY A 268 -18.30 -10.02 7.97
C GLY A 268 -18.31 -8.51 8.20
N ALA A 269 -18.75 -7.75 7.19
CA ALA A 269 -19.01 -6.31 7.21
C ALA A 269 -17.81 -5.43 7.60
N LYS A 270 -16.57 -5.93 7.42
CA LYS A 270 -15.36 -5.14 7.67
C LYS A 270 -14.16 -5.66 6.88
N PHE A 271 -13.59 -4.78 6.07
CA PHE A 271 -12.23 -4.93 5.57
C PHE A 271 -11.49 -3.60 5.80
N GLN A 272 -10.51 -3.63 6.70
CA GLN A 272 -9.66 -2.49 7.03
C GLN A 272 -8.27 -2.73 6.45
N ALA A 273 -7.67 -1.73 5.84
CA ALA A 273 -6.34 -1.83 5.25
C ALA A 273 -5.73 -0.44 5.01
N ARG A 274 -4.41 -0.41 5.04
CA ARG A 274 -3.61 0.75 4.63
C ARG A 274 -2.70 0.37 3.47
N ARG A 275 -2.29 1.39 2.73
CA ARG A 275 -1.26 1.30 1.71
C ARG A 275 -0.07 2.15 2.11
N GLU A 276 1.10 1.76 1.64
CA GLU A 276 2.33 2.53 1.78
C GLU A 276 2.87 2.92 0.41
N GLU A 277 3.50 4.08 0.35
CA GLU A 277 4.30 4.56 -0.77
C GLU A 277 5.61 5.15 -0.26
N VAL A 278 6.67 4.98 -1.04
CA VAL A 278 7.99 5.55 -0.79
C VAL A 278 8.12 6.81 -1.63
N ILE A 279 7.95 7.96 -0.99
CA ILE A 279 8.18 9.25 -1.65
C ILE A 279 9.68 9.52 -1.61
N THR A 280 10.26 9.71 -2.79
CA THR A 280 11.64 10.15 -2.89
C THR A 280 11.67 11.67 -2.98
N SER A 281 12.37 12.29 -2.04
CA SER A 281 12.46 13.73 -1.93
C SER A 281 13.89 14.19 -2.12
N GLN A 282 14.02 15.37 -2.74
CA GLN A 282 15.27 16.13 -2.76
C GLN A 282 15.08 17.41 -1.95
N HIS A 283 16.00 17.66 -1.02
CA HIS A 283 16.01 18.85 -0.20
C HIS A 283 17.10 19.80 -0.68
N TYR A 284 16.73 21.06 -0.91
CA TYR A 284 17.65 22.16 -1.17
C TYR A 284 17.64 23.12 0.01
N PHE A 285 18.80 23.41 0.57
CA PHE A 285 19.01 24.35 1.66
C PHE A 285 19.61 25.63 1.10
N CYS A 286 18.77 26.65 0.89
CA CYS A 286 19.26 27.97 0.55
C CYS A 286 19.67 28.69 1.84
N ARG A 287 20.98 28.80 2.06
CA ARG A 287 21.57 29.53 3.18
C ARG A 287 21.84 30.96 2.77
N VAL A 288 21.33 31.89 3.56
CA VAL A 288 21.44 33.33 3.34
C VAL A 288 22.15 33.95 4.54
N PRO A 289 23.49 34.06 4.49
CA PRO A 289 24.29 34.58 5.59
C PRO A 289 23.96 36.03 5.94
N ASN A 290 24.45 36.47 7.09
CA ASN A 290 24.18 37.82 7.60
C ASN A 290 24.70 38.94 6.67
N LYS A 291 25.77 38.72 5.91
CA LYS A 291 26.38 39.71 5.00
C LYS A 291 25.76 39.75 3.60
N GLU A 292 24.91 38.78 3.25
CA GLU A 292 24.32 38.67 1.92
C GLU A 292 22.84 39.06 1.90
N PHE A 293 22.32 39.44 0.72
CA PHE A 293 20.89 39.72 0.46
C PHE A 293 20.23 40.79 1.33
N ASN A 294 21.01 41.72 1.90
CA ASN A 294 20.49 42.81 2.74
C ASN A 294 19.94 44.01 1.95
N PHE A 295 20.07 44.00 0.63
CA PHE A 295 19.61 45.07 -0.26
C PHE A 295 18.55 44.54 -1.23
N SER A 296 17.72 45.43 -1.77
CA SER A 296 16.66 45.09 -2.73
C SER A 296 16.89 45.81 -4.04
N SER A 297 16.58 45.13 -5.16
CA SER A 297 16.53 45.76 -6.48
C SER A 297 15.16 46.37 -6.80
N ASN A 298 14.25 46.49 -5.82
CA ASN A 298 12.97 47.15 -6.01
C ASN A 298 13.22 48.64 -6.27
N PRO A 299 12.61 49.25 -7.31
CA PRO A 299 12.73 50.69 -7.57
C PRO A 299 12.39 51.57 -6.35
N THR A 300 11.55 51.13 -5.43
CA THR A 300 11.22 51.86 -4.18
C THR A 300 12.29 51.73 -3.09
N PHE A 301 13.42 51.08 -3.36
CA PHE A 301 14.52 50.97 -2.42
C PHE A 301 15.51 52.14 -2.52
N VAL A 302 15.59 52.77 -3.69
CA VAL A 302 16.46 53.91 -3.99
C VAL A 302 15.64 55.11 -4.46
N SER A 303 16.04 56.32 -4.09
CA SER A 303 15.44 57.56 -4.57
C SER A 303 16.29 58.19 -5.67
N GLY A 304 15.67 58.43 -6.82
CA GLY A 304 16.26 59.19 -7.93
C GLY A 304 17.40 58.47 -8.66
N SER A 305 17.98 59.18 -9.64
CA SER A 305 19.00 58.65 -10.56
C SER A 305 20.40 58.51 -9.94
N ALA A 306 20.61 59.05 -8.74
CA ALA A 306 21.90 59.07 -8.04
C ALA A 306 22.13 57.86 -7.11
N GLY A 307 21.17 56.93 -7.01
CA GLY A 307 21.32 55.70 -6.23
C GLY A 307 21.27 55.88 -4.70
N ASN A 308 20.84 57.04 -4.21
CA ASN A 308 20.66 57.29 -2.77
C ASN A 308 19.51 56.43 -2.21
N PHE A 309 19.62 55.97 -0.96
CA PHE A 309 18.52 55.22 -0.31
C PHE A 309 17.30 56.12 -0.10
N GLN A 310 16.10 55.61 -0.43
CA GLN A 310 14.85 56.36 -0.21
C GLN A 310 14.58 56.61 1.28
N GLN A 311 15.07 55.73 2.15
CA GLN A 311 15.00 55.86 3.60
C GLN A 311 16.39 56.13 4.16
N ALA A 312 16.61 57.30 4.75
CA ALA A 312 17.91 57.69 5.32
C ALA A 312 18.40 56.70 6.42
N THR A 313 17.47 56.06 7.13
CA THR A 313 17.79 55.05 8.15
C THR A 313 18.40 53.76 7.61
N PHE A 314 18.37 53.53 6.29
CA PHE A 314 19.01 52.36 5.67
C PHE A 314 20.52 52.54 5.50
N PHE A 315 21.04 53.74 5.69
CA PHE A 315 22.47 53.99 5.73
C PHE A 315 23.11 53.16 6.86
N LYS A 316 24.03 52.25 6.50
CA LYS A 316 24.68 51.26 7.38
C LYS A 316 23.76 50.19 8.01
N ASN A 317 22.44 50.26 7.85
CA ASN A 317 21.49 49.26 8.35
C ASN A 317 20.29 49.04 7.39
N PRO A 318 20.53 48.48 6.20
CA PRO A 318 19.47 48.22 5.24
C PRO A 318 18.55 47.10 5.74
N LYS A 319 17.25 47.26 5.50
CA LYS A 319 16.22 46.26 5.81
C LYS A 319 15.60 45.77 4.50
N SER A 320 15.83 44.51 4.16
CA SER A 320 15.21 43.85 3.01
C SER A 320 14.32 42.69 3.49
N PHE A 321 13.36 42.29 2.66
CA PHE A 321 12.51 41.16 2.95
C PHE A 321 12.58 40.14 1.81
N ILE A 322 12.85 38.88 2.15
CA ILE A 322 12.75 37.78 1.21
C ILE A 322 11.28 37.34 1.19
N THR A 323 10.69 37.29 0.01
CA THR A 323 9.27 36.92 -0.17
C THR A 323 9.09 35.69 -1.05
N GLN A 324 10.04 35.42 -1.94
CA GLN A 324 9.98 34.34 -2.92
C GLN A 324 11.37 33.77 -3.16
N VAL A 325 11.43 32.50 -3.55
CA VAL A 325 12.65 31.80 -3.94
C VAL A 325 12.41 31.15 -5.30
N GLY A 326 13.35 31.33 -6.23
CA GLY A 326 13.35 30.68 -7.54
C GLY A 326 14.51 29.70 -7.65
N LEU A 327 14.25 28.50 -8.16
CA LEU A 327 15.25 27.50 -8.50
C LEU A 327 15.57 27.63 -10.00
N TYR A 328 16.84 27.77 -10.33
CA TYR A 328 17.31 27.93 -11.71
C TYR A 328 18.26 26.80 -12.09
N ASN A 329 18.27 26.41 -13.37
CA ASN A 329 19.25 25.49 -13.91
C ASN A 329 20.55 26.21 -14.35
N ASN A 330 21.53 25.44 -14.82
CA ASN A 330 22.82 25.97 -15.30
C ASN A 330 22.70 26.86 -16.56
N ALA A 331 21.57 26.82 -17.26
CA ALA A 331 21.26 27.68 -18.40
C ALA A 331 20.46 28.95 -17.99
N ASN A 332 20.33 29.23 -16.68
CA ASN A 332 19.52 30.31 -16.12
C ASN A 332 18.01 30.22 -16.42
N GLU A 333 17.49 29.02 -16.70
CA GLU A 333 16.05 28.79 -16.84
C GLU A 333 15.43 28.51 -15.47
N LEU A 334 14.27 29.14 -15.19
CA LEU A 334 13.54 28.95 -13.95
C LEU A 334 12.85 27.58 -13.95
N LEU A 335 13.26 26.70 -13.04
CA LEU A 335 12.69 25.37 -12.85
C LEU A 335 11.48 25.39 -11.91
N ALA A 336 11.57 26.15 -10.83
CA ALA A 336 10.51 26.21 -9.81
C ALA A 336 10.51 27.55 -9.09
N VAL A 337 9.34 27.98 -8.61
CA VAL A 337 9.18 29.17 -7.76
C VAL A 337 8.34 28.84 -6.54
N ALA A 338 8.80 29.29 -5.38
CA ALA A 338 8.09 29.16 -4.11
C ALA A 338 7.87 30.54 -3.48
N LYS A 339 6.68 30.76 -2.92
CA LYS A 339 6.36 31.97 -2.15
C LYS A 339 6.39 31.65 -0.67
N LEU A 340 7.05 32.51 0.11
CA LEU A 340 7.05 32.41 1.56
C LEU A 340 5.69 32.88 2.11
N SER A 341 5.15 32.16 3.10
CA SER A 341 3.89 32.52 3.76
C SER A 341 3.99 33.85 4.52
N LYS A 342 5.19 34.19 5.01
CA LYS A 342 5.52 35.46 5.65
C LYS A 342 6.85 35.99 5.09
N PRO A 343 6.93 37.29 4.75
CA PRO A 343 8.18 37.92 4.35
C PRO A 343 9.23 37.80 5.45
N LEU A 344 10.45 37.37 5.09
CA LEU A 344 11.53 37.18 6.04
C LEU A 344 12.47 38.40 6.05
N LEU A 345 12.56 39.10 7.19
CA LEU A 345 13.42 40.27 7.35
C LEU A 345 14.91 39.87 7.35
N LYS A 346 15.70 40.49 6.47
CA LYS A 346 17.17 40.43 6.45
C LYS A 346 17.80 41.74 6.90
N SER A 347 18.93 41.59 7.58
CA SER A 347 19.82 42.65 8.07
C SER A 347 21.19 42.02 8.40
N TYR A 348 22.20 42.85 8.68
CA TYR A 348 23.54 42.38 9.05
C TYR A 348 23.62 41.57 10.35
N SER A 349 22.56 41.57 11.17
CA SER A 349 22.47 40.77 12.40
C SER A 349 21.57 39.54 12.25
N ARG A 350 21.03 39.26 11.05
CA ARG A 350 20.08 38.18 10.82
C ARG A 350 20.50 37.29 9.67
N GLU A 351 20.47 35.99 9.91
CA GLU A 351 20.66 34.94 8.92
C GLU A 351 19.34 34.23 8.63
N ALA A 352 19.26 33.59 7.47
CA ALA A 352 18.10 32.83 7.07
C ALA A 352 18.51 31.53 6.40
N ILE A 353 17.75 30.47 6.67
CA ILE A 353 17.88 29.19 5.98
C ILE A 353 16.50 28.84 5.46
N ILE A 354 16.40 28.61 4.15
CA ILE A 354 15.16 28.23 3.48
C ILE A 354 15.34 26.81 2.96
N LYS A 355 14.57 25.87 3.52
CA LYS A 355 14.50 24.49 3.02
C LYS A 355 13.42 24.40 1.95
N VAL A 356 13.81 24.02 0.74
CA VAL A 356 12.90 23.68 -0.37
C VAL A 356 12.87 22.16 -0.48
N LYS A 357 11.68 21.56 -0.32
CA LYS A 357 11.44 20.13 -0.50
C LYS A 357 10.78 19.92 -1.86
N LEU A 358 11.43 19.13 -2.71
CA LEU A 358 10.90 18.67 -3.99
C LEU A 358 10.58 17.18 -3.85
N ASP A 359 9.30 16.85 -4.01
CA ASP A 359 8.76 15.49 -3.93
C ASP A 359 8.44 15.02 -5.35
N PHE A 360 8.87 13.82 -5.71
CA PHE A 360 8.66 13.25 -7.06
C PHE A 360 8.44 11.75 -7.04
#